data_AF-A0A4Q9KKQ4-F1
#
_entry.id   AF-A0A4Q9KKQ4-F1
#
_cell.length_a   1.000
_cell.length_b   1.000
_cell.length_c   1.000
_cell.angle_alpha   90.00
_cell.angle_beta   90.00
_cell.angle_gamma   90.00
#
_symmetry.space_group_name_H-M   'P 1'
#
loop_
_entity.id
_entity.type
_entity.pdbx_description
1 polymer ?
#
loop_
_entity_poly.entity_id
_entity_poly.type
_entity_poly.pdbx_seq_one_letter_code
_entity_poly.pdbx_strand_id
1 'polypeptide(L)'
;MNSRAILPGVQGAVGLANDLWRGHVLTVDGVRAKSEGGFYLLPGTDGQPVKAKLKGRYFTDQPVLTIGDASYATGEPSPPFLFIIAFLPVLFLFGGNPFAIALAAVGVFVNFWVIRAQRAEAWKSMTILGLFVGGVLLMAIWAFVSSWVMSLLPH
;
A
#
# COMPACT_ATOMS: atom_id res chain seq x y z
N MET A 1 -3.89 11.32 -5.63
CA MET A 1 -3.86 11.97 -6.95
C MET A 1 -3.75 10.90 -8.02
N ASN A 2 -4.55 10.99 -9.09
CA ASN A 2 -4.09 10.50 -10.39
C ASN A 2 -3.18 11.62 -10.90
N SER A 3 -1.92 11.66 -10.46
CA SER A 3 -0.98 12.67 -10.92
C SER A 3 -0.68 12.39 -12.39
N ARG A 4 -1.27 13.18 -13.28
CA ARG A 4 -1.00 13.15 -14.71
C ARG A 4 0.16 14.10 -14.97
N ALA A 5 1.33 13.55 -15.23
CA ALA A 5 2.50 14.31 -15.60
C ALA A 5 2.82 14.07 -17.08
N ILE A 6 3.12 15.14 -17.80
CA ILE A 6 3.76 15.05 -19.12
C ILE A 6 5.24 14.89 -18.84
N LEU A 7 5.79 13.73 -19.19
CA LEU A 7 7.20 13.42 -18.96
C LEU A 7 8.00 13.60 -20.26
N PRO A 8 9.24 14.11 -20.19
CA PRO A 8 10.07 14.28 -21.37
C PRO A 8 10.24 12.97 -22.14
N GLY A 9 9.98 13.01 -23.44
CA GLY A 9 10.16 11.86 -24.34
C GLY A 9 9.06 10.80 -24.26
N VAL A 10 8.02 10.95 -23.43
CA VAL A 10 6.90 10.01 -23.34
C VAL A 10 5.69 10.55 -24.11
N GLN A 11 5.10 9.70 -24.94
CA GLN A 11 3.86 9.98 -25.64
C GLN A 11 2.67 9.77 -24.68
N GLY A 12 1.94 10.85 -24.38
CA GLY A 12 0.75 10.80 -23.54
C GLY A 12 1.00 11.16 -22.08
N ALA A 13 -0.10 11.31 -21.33
CA ALA A 13 -0.05 11.68 -19.92
C ALA A 13 0.25 10.45 -19.06
N VAL A 14 1.35 10.50 -18.31
CA VAL A 14 1.72 9.42 -17.39
C VAL A 14 0.98 9.62 -16.08
N GLY A 15 0.18 8.63 -15.71
CA GLY A 15 -0.60 8.59 -14.47
C GLY A 15 -0.14 7.48 -13.53
N LEU A 16 -0.35 7.67 -12.23
CA LEU A 16 -0.19 6.62 -11.22
C LEU A 16 -1.55 6.10 -10.77
N ALA A 17 -1.74 4.78 -10.82
CA ALA A 17 -2.92 4.09 -10.32
C ALA A 17 -2.55 3.14 -9.17
N ASN A 18 -3.47 2.96 -8.23
CA ASN A 18 -3.33 2.01 -7.13
C ASN A 18 -4.09 0.72 -7.43
N ASP A 19 -3.39 -0.40 -7.45
CA ASP A 19 -3.96 -1.74 -7.56
C ASP A 19 -3.78 -2.49 -6.24
N LEU A 20 -4.84 -3.18 -5.81
CA LEU A 20 -4.86 -3.90 -4.52
C LEU A 20 -3.75 -4.96 -4.45
N TRP A 21 -3.55 -5.71 -5.53
CA TRP A 21 -2.61 -6.84 -5.57
C TRP A 21 -1.22 -6.44 -6.06
N ARG A 22 -1.18 -5.45 -6.95
CA ARG A 22 0.04 -5.05 -7.66
C ARG A 22 0.67 -3.78 -7.12
N GLY A 23 0.08 -3.15 -6.10
CA GLY A 23 0.57 -1.90 -5.54
C GLY A 23 0.42 -0.73 -6.50
N HIS A 24 1.41 0.16 -6.52
CA HIS A 24 1.43 1.27 -7.48
C HIS A 24 1.72 0.79 -8.91
N VAL A 25 0.90 1.23 -9.87
CA VAL A 25 0.95 0.86 -11.29
C VAL A 25 0.96 2.12 -12.15
N LEU A 26 1.87 2.18 -13.12
CA LEU A 26 1.90 3.28 -14.09
C LEU A 26 0.85 3.08 -15.19
N THR A 27 0.28 4.20 -15.61
CA THR A 27 -0.69 4.31 -16.70
C THR A 27 -0.22 5.39 -17.68
N VAL A 28 -0.55 5.24 -18.96
CA VAL A 28 -0.32 6.23 -20.01
C VAL A 28 -1.67 6.47 -20.67
N ASP A 29 -2.15 7.71 -20.62
CA ASP A 29 -3.51 8.09 -21.06
C ASP A 29 -4.62 7.23 -20.44
N GLY A 30 -4.40 6.78 -19.20
CA GLY A 30 -5.33 5.92 -18.45
C GLY A 30 -5.23 4.42 -18.77
N VAL A 31 -4.44 4.02 -19.76
CA VAL A 31 -4.16 2.60 -20.05
C VAL A 31 -2.93 2.15 -19.29
N ARG A 32 -2.98 0.96 -18.69
CA ARG A 32 -1.86 0.42 -17.93
C ARG A 32 -0.61 0.23 -18.79
N ALA A 33 0.52 0.77 -18.33
CA ALA A 33 1.81 0.56 -18.98
C ALA A 33 2.30 -0.89 -18.84
N LYS A 34 2.91 -1.42 -19.91
CA LYS A 34 3.52 -2.75 -19.89
C LYS A 34 4.71 -2.73 -18.92
N SER A 35 4.82 -3.75 -18.08
CA SER A 35 5.98 -3.92 -17.20
C SER A 35 6.78 -5.15 -17.61
N GLU A 36 8.10 -4.98 -17.74
CA GLU A 36 9.03 -6.00 -18.19
C GLU A 36 10.37 -5.85 -17.43
N GLY A 37 10.86 -6.93 -16.82
CA GLY A 37 12.13 -6.92 -16.09
C GLY A 37 12.21 -5.95 -14.90
N GLY A 38 11.08 -5.60 -14.27
CA GLY A 38 11.03 -4.61 -13.19
C GLY A 38 11.03 -3.14 -13.65
N PHE A 39 10.99 -2.92 -14.96
CA PHE A 39 10.78 -1.61 -15.58
C PHE A 39 9.35 -1.53 -16.15
N TYR A 40 8.88 -0.31 -16.35
CA TYR A 40 7.72 0.02 -17.17
C TYR A 40 8.22 0.53 -18.52
N LEU A 41 7.59 0.05 -19.58
CA LEU A 41 7.83 0.50 -20.94
C LEU A 41 6.76 1.52 -21.28
N LEU A 42 7.15 2.80 -21.33
CA LEU A 42 6.30 3.91 -21.72
C LEU A 42 6.48 4.16 -23.22
N PRO A 43 5.42 4.46 -23.99
CA PRO A 43 5.57 4.77 -25.41
C PRO A 43 6.36 6.08 -25.56
N GLY A 44 7.44 6.07 -26.33
CA GLY A 44 8.25 7.26 -26.57
C GLY A 44 7.71 8.11 -27.72
N THR A 45 7.98 9.41 -27.70
CA THR A 45 7.62 10.33 -28.78
C THR A 45 8.36 10.04 -30.09
N ASP A 46 9.49 9.34 -30.01
CA ASP A 46 10.35 8.89 -31.11
C ASP A 46 9.98 7.47 -31.63
N GLY A 47 8.91 6.87 -31.09
CA GLY A 47 8.49 5.51 -31.42
C GLY A 47 9.29 4.41 -30.70
N GLN A 48 10.30 4.76 -29.90
CA GLN A 48 11.03 3.80 -29.07
C GLN A 48 10.46 3.77 -27.64
N PRO A 49 10.44 2.62 -26.95
CA PRO A 49 9.93 2.57 -25.59
C PRO A 49 10.89 3.23 -24.59
N VAL A 50 10.37 4.17 -23.81
CA VAL A 50 11.07 4.81 -22.69
C VAL A 50 10.99 3.89 -21.47
N LYS A 51 12.14 3.48 -20.94
CA LYS A 51 12.23 2.66 -19.72
C LYS A 51 12.07 3.54 -18.48
N ALA A 52 11.08 3.22 -17.67
CA ALA A 52 10.83 3.86 -16.39
C ALA A 52 10.89 2.84 -15.25
N LYS A 53 11.35 3.25 -14.06
CA LYS A 53 11.36 2.41 -12.87
C LYS A 53 10.62 3.11 -11.74
N LEU A 54 9.84 2.33 -10.99
CA LEU A 54 9.02 2.81 -9.89
C LEU A 54 9.59 2.30 -8.56
N LYS A 55 10.19 3.20 -7.76
CA LYS A 55 10.73 2.88 -6.42
C LYS A 55 9.65 3.08 -5.36
N GLY A 56 9.57 2.18 -4.37
CA GLY A 56 8.60 2.30 -3.26
C GLY A 56 7.20 1.71 -3.55
N ARG A 57 7.09 0.80 -4.52
CA ARG A 57 5.81 0.28 -5.06
C ARG A 57 4.79 -0.24 -4.03
N TYR A 58 5.26 -0.77 -2.88
CA TYR A 58 4.39 -1.42 -1.89
C TYR A 58 4.34 -0.72 -0.53
N PHE A 59 5.42 -0.07 -0.09
CA PHE A 59 5.50 0.48 1.27
C PHE A 59 5.69 2.00 1.28
N THR A 60 5.45 2.67 0.16
CA THR A 60 5.50 4.13 0.08
C THR A 60 4.13 4.66 -0.36
N ASP A 61 3.71 5.78 0.18
CA ASP A 61 2.46 6.42 -0.23
C ASP A 61 2.60 7.06 -1.62
N GLN A 62 3.74 7.70 -1.89
CA GLN A 62 4.15 8.30 -3.16
C GLN A 62 5.44 7.65 -3.69
N PRO A 63 5.36 6.68 -4.60
CA PRO A 63 6.55 6.10 -5.20
C PRO A 63 7.32 7.16 -6.00
N VAL A 64 8.63 6.94 -6.18
CA VAL A 64 9.44 7.81 -7.04
C VAL A 64 9.57 7.16 -8.41
N LEU A 65 9.23 7.93 -9.45
CA LEU A 65 9.37 7.53 -10.84
C LEU A 65 10.74 7.95 -11.36
N THR A 66 11.56 7.01 -11.82
CA THR A 66 12.87 7.30 -12.40
C THR A 66 12.88 6.97 -13.88
N ILE A 67 13.27 7.93 -14.72
CA ILE A 67 13.42 7.77 -16.18
C ILE A 67 14.83 8.23 -16.54
N GLY A 68 15.67 7.32 -17.04
CA GLY A 68 17.10 7.57 -17.16
C GLY A 68 17.69 7.98 -15.81
N ASP A 69 18.36 9.14 -15.77
CA ASP A 69 18.95 9.71 -14.56
C ASP A 69 18.01 10.67 -13.80
N ALA A 70 16.85 11.00 -14.37
CA ALA A 70 15.90 11.93 -13.76
C ALA A 70 14.94 11.20 -12.81
N SER A 71 14.68 11.80 -11.64
CA SER A 71 13.75 11.30 -10.62
C SER A 71 12.59 12.27 -10.44
N TYR A 72 11.37 11.76 -10.52
CA TYR A 72 10.13 12.53 -10.42
C TYR A 72 9.30 12.01 -9.25
N ALA A 73 8.96 12.89 -8.31
CA ALA A 73 8.04 12.57 -7.22
C ALA A 73 6.61 12.48 -7.75
N THR A 74 5.85 11.44 -7.34
CA THR A 74 4.47 11.26 -7.82
C THR A 74 3.41 12.03 -7.03
N GLY A 75 3.82 12.69 -5.94
CA GLY A 75 2.99 13.54 -5.10
C GLY A 75 3.72 13.99 -3.84
N GLU A 76 3.04 14.75 -2.99
CA GLU A 76 3.55 15.14 -1.69
C GLU A 76 3.61 13.95 -0.72
N PRO A 77 4.71 13.80 0.03
CA PRO A 77 4.87 12.71 0.98
C PRO A 77 3.84 12.82 2.11
N SER A 78 3.20 11.69 2.44
CA SER A 78 2.35 11.62 3.64
C SER A 78 3.14 11.97 4.90
N PRO A 79 2.47 12.54 5.92
CA PRO A 79 3.07 12.78 7.22
C PRO A 79 3.70 11.50 7.81
N PRO A 80 4.92 11.57 8.40
CA PRO A 80 5.61 10.39 8.94
C PRO A 80 4.82 9.61 9.99
N PHE A 81 3.98 10.30 10.77
CA PHE A 81 3.17 9.65 11.81
C PHE A 81 2.16 8.64 11.24
N LEU A 82 1.64 8.86 10.03
CA LEU A 82 0.73 7.90 9.36
C LEU A 82 1.44 6.58 9.09
N PHE A 83 2.71 6.65 8.71
CA PHE A 83 3.54 5.47 8.49
C PHE A 83 3.74 4.71 9.79
N ILE A 84 4.06 5.40 10.90
CA ILE A 84 4.21 4.78 12.23
C ILE A 84 2.93 4.06 12.63
N ILE A 85 1.77 4.73 12.53
CA ILE A 85 0.51 4.12 12.98
C ILE A 85 0.05 2.96 12.09
N ALA A 86 0.45 2.92 10.82
CA ALA A 86 0.13 1.81 9.94
C ALA A 86 0.76 0.48 10.38
N PHE A 87 1.82 0.51 11.18
CA PHE A 87 2.45 -0.67 11.75
C PHE A 87 1.88 -1.09 13.12
N LEU A 88 0.89 -0.40 13.69
CA LEU A 88 0.25 -0.85 14.93
C LEU A 88 -0.18 -2.34 14.93
N PRO A 89 -0.72 -2.91 13.83
CA PRO A 89 -1.08 -4.33 13.80
C PRO A 89 0.08 -5.30 14.06
N VAL A 90 1.34 -4.87 13.92
CA VAL A 90 2.51 -5.69 14.29
C VAL A 90 2.50 -6.05 15.77
N LEU A 91 1.85 -5.25 16.62
CA LEU A 91 1.68 -5.56 18.04
C LEU A 91 0.88 -6.86 18.26
N PHE A 92 0.07 -7.31 17.30
CA PHE A 92 -0.62 -8.60 17.42
C PHE A 92 0.34 -9.79 17.43
N LEU A 93 1.58 -9.64 16.92
CA LEU A 93 2.58 -10.70 16.97
C LEU A 93 2.92 -11.13 18.41
N PHE A 94 2.76 -10.24 19.40
CA PHE A 94 2.93 -10.59 20.80
C PHE A 94 1.91 -11.61 21.32
N GLY A 95 0.80 -11.83 20.60
CA GLY A 95 -0.17 -12.87 20.92
C GLY A 95 0.31 -14.30 20.65
N GLY A 96 1.44 -14.48 19.96
CA GLY A 96 2.15 -15.77 19.84
C GLY A 96 1.42 -16.88 19.08
N ASN A 97 0.28 -16.60 18.45
CA ASN A 97 -0.53 -17.60 17.76
C ASN A 97 -0.68 -17.28 16.25
N PRO A 98 -0.95 -18.29 15.39
CA PRO A 98 -1.06 -18.09 13.94
C PRO A 98 -2.11 -17.06 13.52
N PHE A 99 -3.22 -16.97 14.26
CA PHE A 99 -4.27 -15.99 14.00
C PHE A 99 -3.77 -14.56 14.23
N ALA A 100 -2.95 -14.34 15.27
CA ALA A 100 -2.29 -13.06 15.54
C ALA A 100 -1.30 -12.66 14.45
N ILE A 101 -0.55 -13.64 13.91
CA ILE A 101 0.37 -13.43 12.78
C ILE A 101 -0.40 -13.00 11.52
N ALA A 102 -1.48 -13.72 11.19
CA ALA A 102 -2.32 -13.39 10.04
C ALA A 102 -2.94 -11.99 10.18
N LEU A 103 -3.47 -11.66 11.37
CA LEU A 103 -4.07 -10.36 11.63
C LEU A 103 -3.06 -9.22 11.54
N ALA A 104 -1.83 -9.41 12.03
CA ALA A 104 -0.75 -8.45 11.88
C ALA A 104 -0.43 -8.18 10.40
N ALA A 105 -0.22 -9.23 9.61
CA ALA A 105 0.11 -9.12 8.20
C ALA A 105 -1.01 -8.43 7.39
N VAL A 106 -2.25 -8.87 7.57
CA VAL A 106 -3.42 -8.29 6.89
C VAL A 106 -3.64 -6.85 7.34
N GLY A 107 -3.53 -6.58 8.65
CA GLY A 107 -3.73 -5.23 9.20
C GLY A 107 -2.73 -4.23 8.62
N VAL A 108 -1.44 -4.56 8.57
CA VAL A 108 -0.42 -3.70 7.94
C VAL A 108 -0.76 -3.48 6.46
N PHE A 109 -1.09 -4.56 5.74
CA PHE A 109 -1.42 -4.47 4.31
C PHE A 109 -2.62 -3.54 4.04
N VAL A 110 -3.69 -3.68 4.82
CA VAL A 110 -4.88 -2.82 4.72
C VAL A 110 -4.56 -1.38 5.11
N ASN A 111 -3.76 -1.15 6.15
CA ASN A 111 -3.36 0.21 6.54
C ASN A 111 -2.59 0.93 5.43
N PHE A 112 -1.70 0.24 4.71
CA PHE A 112 -1.03 0.83 3.55
C PHE A 112 -2.00 1.14 2.41
N TRP A 113 -3.03 0.32 2.22
CA TRP A 113 -4.08 0.63 1.25
C TRP A 113 -4.88 1.88 1.65
N VAL A 114 -5.18 2.05 2.94
CA VAL A 114 -5.82 3.26 3.50
C VAL A 114 -4.94 4.50 3.34
N ILE A 115 -3.62 4.39 3.59
CA ILE A 115 -2.67 5.51 3.40
C ILE A 115 -2.69 6.01 1.96
N ARG A 116 -2.79 5.10 0.98
CA ARG A 116 -2.82 5.44 -0.44
C ARG A 116 -4.15 6.04 -0.91
N ALA A 117 -5.20 6.03 -0.08
CA ALA A 117 -6.49 6.61 -0.43
C ALA A 117 -6.41 8.15 -0.55
N GLN A 118 -7.16 8.70 -1.51
CA GLN A 118 -7.27 10.15 -1.71
C GLN A 118 -8.27 10.76 -0.73
N ARG A 119 -7.94 10.71 0.56
CA ARG A 119 -8.77 11.19 1.66
C ARG A 119 -7.96 12.08 2.59
N ALA A 120 -8.64 12.90 3.36
CA ALA A 120 -8.02 13.75 4.37
C ALA A 120 -7.24 12.91 5.41
N GLU A 121 -6.19 13.47 5.98
CA GLU A 121 -5.35 12.82 6.98
C GLU A 121 -6.17 12.31 8.17
N ALA A 122 -7.11 13.12 8.66
CA ALA A 122 -8.01 12.75 9.75
C ALA A 122 -8.78 11.44 9.46
N TRP A 123 -9.28 11.27 8.24
CA TRP A 123 -10.00 10.07 7.84
C TRP A 123 -9.07 8.84 7.82
N LYS A 124 -7.84 9.00 7.32
CA LYS A 124 -6.84 7.92 7.30
C LYS A 124 -6.49 7.49 8.72
N SER A 125 -6.21 8.45 9.59
CA SER A 125 -5.88 8.19 11.00
C SER A 125 -7.03 7.50 11.72
N MET A 126 -8.26 8.01 11.60
CA MET A 126 -9.44 7.40 12.23
C MET A 126 -9.68 5.97 11.73
N THR A 127 -9.48 5.72 10.44
CA THR A 127 -9.66 4.39 9.86
C THR A 127 -8.59 3.41 10.34
N ILE A 128 -7.31 3.81 10.31
CA ILE A 128 -6.20 2.97 10.80
C ILE A 128 -6.38 2.63 12.29
N LEU A 129 -6.70 3.63 13.11
CA LEU A 129 -6.94 3.42 14.54
C LEU A 129 -8.19 2.57 14.80
N GLY A 130 -9.28 2.82 14.07
CA GLY A 130 -10.50 2.02 14.17
C GLY A 130 -10.29 0.56 13.79
N LEU A 131 -9.53 0.28 12.73
CA LEU A 131 -9.15 -1.08 12.34
C LEU A 131 -8.31 -1.76 13.43
N PHE A 132 -7.38 -1.03 14.05
CA PHE A 132 -6.59 -1.57 15.15
C PHE A 132 -7.46 -1.92 16.36
N VAL A 133 -8.35 -1.02 16.78
CA VAL A 133 -9.29 -1.27 17.88
C VAL A 133 -10.19 -2.47 17.57
N GLY A 134 -10.72 -2.56 16.34
CA GLY A 134 -11.49 -3.72 15.89
C GLY A 134 -10.69 -5.02 15.94
N GLY A 135 -9.41 -4.99 15.55
CA GLY A 135 -8.51 -6.13 15.65
C GLY A 135 -8.24 -6.56 17.10
N VAL A 136 -8.07 -5.61 18.02
CA VAL A 136 -7.93 -5.88 19.47
C VAL A 136 -9.20 -6.56 20.01
N LEU A 137 -10.39 -6.06 19.66
CA LEU A 137 -11.66 -6.67 20.06
C LEU A 137 -11.80 -8.09 19.51
N LEU A 138 -11.44 -8.31 18.24
CA LEU A 138 -11.45 -9.64 17.63
C LEU A 138 -10.51 -10.61 18.35
N MET A 139 -9.32 -10.17 18.75
CA MET A 139 -8.39 -10.96 19.56
C MET A 139 -8.96 -11.29 20.95
N ALA A 140 -9.60 -10.32 21.62
CA ALA A 140 -10.23 -10.55 22.91
C ALA A 140 -11.36 -11.58 22.82
N ILE A 141 -12.21 -11.49 21.79
CA ILE A 141 -13.26 -12.46 21.52
C ILE A 141 -12.66 -13.84 21.25
N TRP A 142 -11.63 -13.93 20.41
CA TRP A 142 -10.95 -15.19 20.12
C TRP A 142 -10.36 -15.84 21.37
N ALA A 143 -9.69 -15.06 22.22
CA ALA A 143 -9.13 -15.53 23.48
C ALA A 143 -10.24 -16.06 24.41
N PHE A 144 -11.36 -15.35 24.51
CA PHE A 144 -12.51 -15.78 25.29
C PHE A 144 -13.10 -17.10 24.78
N VAL A 145 -13.38 -17.19 23.47
CA VAL A 145 -13.98 -18.38 22.86
C VAL A 145 -13.03 -19.58 22.96
N SER A 146 -11.74 -19.40 22.68
CA SER A 146 -10.76 -20.49 22.79
C SER A 146 -10.64 -21.00 24.23
N SER A 147 -10.59 -20.11 25.22
CA SER A 147 -10.58 -20.50 26.63
C SER A 147 -11.85 -21.25 27.05
N TRP A 148 -13.02 -20.79 26.60
CA TRP A 148 -14.29 -21.45 26.87
C TRP A 148 -14.34 -22.85 26.25
N VAL A 149 -13.93 -23.01 24.99
CA VAL A 149 -13.88 -24.33 24.33
C VAL A 149 -12.93 -25.30 25.06
N MET A 150 -11.75 -24.84 25.47
CA MET A 150 -10.79 -25.67 26.20
C MET A 150 -11.34 -26.14 27.56
N SER A 151 -12.23 -25.37 28.19
CA SER A 151 -12.88 -25.77 29.45
C SER A 151 -13.89 -26.91 29.30
N LEU A 152 -14.34 -27.19 28.07
CA LEU A 152 -15.30 -28.26 27.77
C LEU A 152 -14.63 -29.59 27.44
N LEU A 153 -13.31 -29.62 27.24
CA LEU A 153 -12.57 -30.83 26.92
C LEU A 153 -12.22 -31.59 28.21
N PRO A 154 -12.49 -32.92 28.28
CA PRO A 154 -12.04 -33.72 29.41
C PRO A 154 -10.51 -33.76 29.45
N HIS A 155 -9.94 -33.49 30.62
CA HIS A 155 -8.49 -33.55 30.89
C HIS A 155 -7.97 -34.99 30.92
#